data_AF-A0A2V9XTQ9-F1
#
_entry.id   AF-A0A2V9XTQ9-F1
#
_cell.length_a   1.000
_cell.length_b   1.000
_cell.length_c   1.000
_cell.angle_alpha   90.00
_cell.angle_beta   90.00
_cell.angle_gamma   90.00
#
_symmetry.space_group_name_H-M   'P 1'
#
loop_
_entity.id
_entity.type
_entity.pdbx_description
1 polymer ?
#
loop_
_entity_poly.entity_id
_entity_poly.type
_entity_poly.pdbx_seq_one_letter_code
_entity_poly.pdbx_strand_id
1 'polypeptide(L)'
;MDRSRAAIILTLVLVGCGSPAGPPAGFVNQTQHSNADLWAIWKTAQDKIAQRVDLNPVQRFLNQAPADIRGGDSRALSVVPRQVQVASEPDVLSTALFAATGNYRADPTGLIACPAPCSLRYAAAYSSYQPRLTNYAASWELQDDKFGIVLEYEFENQILTELGYDMKWR
;
A
#
# COMPACT_ATOMS: atom_id res chain seq x y z
N MET A 1 58.88 -38.86 -26.43
CA MET A 1 57.55 -38.86 -27.06
C MET A 1 56.66 -39.70 -26.18
N ASP A 2 55.78 -39.08 -25.39
CA ASP A 2 54.53 -39.69 -24.93
C ASP A 2 53.66 -38.59 -24.35
N ARG A 3 52.49 -38.40 -24.97
CA ARG A 3 51.57 -37.30 -24.69
C ARG A 3 50.21 -37.95 -24.38
N SER A 4 50.03 -38.33 -23.11
CA SER A 4 48.75 -38.81 -22.59
C SER A 4 47.71 -37.70 -22.71
N ARG A 5 46.77 -37.86 -23.65
CA ARG A 5 45.62 -36.97 -23.83
C ARG A 5 44.50 -37.45 -22.91
N ALA A 6 44.37 -36.83 -21.74
CA ALA A 6 43.17 -36.96 -20.92
C ALA A 6 42.03 -36.18 -21.60
N ALA A 7 40.94 -36.88 -21.93
CA ALA A 7 39.73 -36.28 -22.47
C ALA A 7 38.96 -35.56 -21.34
N ILE A 8 38.83 -34.24 -21.45
CA ILE A 8 37.96 -33.44 -20.58
C ILE A 8 36.57 -33.42 -21.23
N ILE A 9 35.62 -34.14 -20.63
CA ILE A 9 34.19 -34.01 -20.95
C ILE A 9 33.65 -32.86 -20.10
N LEU A 10 33.45 -31.69 -20.73
CA LEU A 10 32.84 -30.52 -20.10
C LEU A 10 31.35 -30.49 -20.46
N THR A 11 30.53 -31.13 -19.63
CA THR A 11 29.06 -31.07 -19.77
C THR A 11 28.56 -29.82 -19.04
N LEU A 12 28.52 -28.69 -19.75
CA LEU A 12 27.86 -27.46 -19.29
C LEU A 12 26.34 -27.63 -19.43
N VAL A 13 25.68 -28.02 -18.34
CA VAL A 13 24.22 -27.94 -18.21
C VAL A 13 23.87 -26.48 -17.88
N LEU A 14 23.66 -25.67 -18.91
CA LEU A 14 23.03 -24.36 -18.81
C LEU A 14 21.51 -24.56 -18.87
N VAL A 15 20.88 -24.87 -17.73
CA VAL A 15 19.43 -24.76 -17.56
C VAL A 15 19.16 -23.73 -16.49
N GLY A 16 18.62 -22.60 -16.92
CA GLY A 16 18.20 -21.52 -16.05
C GLY A 16 17.88 -20.23 -16.82
N CYS A 17 16.92 -20.28 -17.74
CA CYS A 17 16.09 -19.10 -18.05
C CYS A 17 15.54 -18.60 -16.69
N GLY A 18 15.73 -17.36 -16.26
CA GLY A 18 15.41 -16.16 -17.01
C GLY A 18 14.07 -15.62 -16.50
N SER A 19 14.09 -14.99 -15.32
CA SER A 19 13.21 -13.89 -14.90
C SER A 19 13.70 -13.39 -13.53
N PRO A 20 13.86 -12.08 -13.29
CA PRO A 20 13.91 -11.60 -11.92
C PRO A 20 12.53 -11.91 -11.33
N ALA A 21 12.47 -12.90 -10.43
CA ALA A 21 11.25 -13.14 -9.68
C ALA A 21 10.88 -11.80 -9.01
N GLY A 22 9.69 -11.28 -9.33
CA GLY A 22 9.18 -10.09 -8.66
C GLY A 22 9.13 -10.32 -7.14
N PRO A 23 8.93 -9.26 -6.35
CA PRO A 23 8.88 -9.37 -4.90
C PRO A 23 7.93 -10.49 -4.46
N PRO A 24 8.31 -11.32 -3.47
CA PRO A 24 7.48 -12.41 -2.99
C PRO A 24 6.09 -11.91 -2.57
N ALA A 25 5.08 -12.73 -2.78
CA ALA A 25 3.73 -12.43 -2.33
C ALA A 25 3.66 -12.38 -0.80
N GLY A 26 2.86 -11.46 -0.25
CA GLY A 26 2.65 -11.23 1.18
C GLY A 26 2.95 -9.80 1.63
N PHE A 27 2.79 -9.60 2.93
CA PHE A 27 3.05 -8.35 3.63
C PHE A 27 4.40 -8.39 4.35
N VAL A 28 5.05 -7.22 4.44
CA VAL A 28 6.08 -6.96 5.46
C VAL A 28 5.34 -6.32 6.64
N ASN A 29 4.87 -7.15 7.56
CA ASN A 29 3.99 -6.74 8.65
C ASN A 29 4.79 -6.22 9.85
N GLN A 30 4.60 -4.94 10.18
CA GLN A 30 5.17 -4.26 11.32
C GLN A 30 4.08 -3.71 12.25
N THR A 31 2.90 -4.35 12.22
CA THR A 31 1.72 -3.99 13.01
C THR A 31 1.55 -4.94 14.19
N GLN A 32 0.69 -4.59 15.14
CA GLN A 32 0.26 -5.55 16.19
C GLN A 32 -0.71 -6.63 15.69
N HIS A 33 -1.19 -6.55 14.45
CA HIS A 33 -2.18 -7.46 13.85
C HIS A 33 -1.49 -8.62 13.12
N SER A 34 -2.20 -9.75 12.97
CA SER A 34 -1.63 -10.90 12.28
C SER A 34 -1.64 -10.72 10.75
N ASN A 35 -0.79 -11.46 10.04
CA ASN A 35 -0.89 -11.51 8.58
C ASN A 35 -2.25 -12.02 8.08
N ALA A 36 -2.95 -12.85 8.88
CA ALA A 36 -4.29 -13.33 8.52
C ALA A 36 -5.31 -12.18 8.54
N ASP A 37 -5.21 -11.27 9.51
CA ASP A 37 -6.07 -10.09 9.60
C ASP A 37 -5.83 -9.14 8.42
N LEU A 38 -4.55 -8.87 8.11
CA LEU A 38 -4.18 -8.07 6.93
C LEU A 38 -4.72 -8.69 5.63
N TRP A 39 -4.65 -10.01 5.50
CA TRP A 39 -5.22 -10.72 4.35
C TRP A 39 -6.74 -10.63 4.27
N ALA A 40 -7.44 -10.66 5.40
CA ALA A 40 -8.89 -10.49 5.43
C ALA A 40 -9.28 -9.09 4.93
N ILE A 41 -8.60 -8.04 5.42
CA ILE A 41 -8.80 -6.66 4.99
C ILE A 41 -8.48 -6.49 3.50
N TRP A 42 -7.39 -7.09 3.03
CA TRP A 42 -7.01 -7.07 1.60
C TRP A 42 -8.11 -7.69 0.72
N LYS A 43 -8.67 -8.83 1.12
CA LYS A 43 -9.78 -9.47 0.38
C LYS A 43 -11.01 -8.58 0.33
N THR A 44 -11.36 -7.93 1.43
CA THR A 44 -12.46 -6.96 1.45
C THR A 44 -12.22 -5.82 0.46
N ALA A 45 -10.99 -5.28 0.41
CA ALA A 45 -10.62 -4.25 -0.58
C ALA A 45 -10.73 -4.77 -2.03
N GLN A 46 -10.28 -6.01 -2.30
CA GLN A 46 -10.45 -6.64 -3.61
C GLN A 46 -11.93 -6.75 -4.01
N ASP A 47 -12.78 -7.23 -3.09
CA ASP A 47 -14.21 -7.40 -3.32
C ASP A 47 -14.91 -6.06 -3.57
N LYS A 48 -14.53 -5.00 -2.83
CA LYS A 48 -15.05 -3.65 -3.05
C LYS A 48 -14.71 -3.11 -4.43
N ILE A 49 -13.44 -3.19 -4.83
CA ILE A 49 -12.99 -2.76 -6.17
C ILE A 49 -13.68 -3.57 -7.27
N ALA A 50 -13.88 -4.87 -7.06
CA ALA A 50 -14.57 -5.73 -8.02
C ALA A 50 -16.05 -5.34 -8.22
N GLN A 51 -16.65 -4.61 -7.28
CA GLN A 51 -18.02 -4.11 -7.37
C GLN A 51 -18.09 -2.68 -7.90
N ARG A 52 -17.17 -1.80 -7.46
CA ARG A 52 -17.20 -0.36 -7.78
C ARG A 52 -15.84 0.28 -7.58
N VAL A 53 -15.48 1.22 -8.45
CA VAL A 53 -14.21 1.96 -8.33
C VAL A 53 -14.49 3.46 -8.21
N ASP A 54 -14.10 4.08 -7.10
CA ASP A 54 -14.26 5.52 -6.85
C ASP A 54 -12.92 6.25 -6.92
N LEU A 55 -12.61 6.98 -7.99
CA LEU A 55 -11.26 7.47 -8.27
C LEU A 55 -10.92 8.87 -7.75
N ASN A 56 -11.89 9.62 -7.27
CA ASN A 56 -11.64 11.01 -6.88
C ASN A 56 -12.25 11.47 -5.55
N PRO A 57 -12.31 10.63 -4.49
CA PRO A 57 -12.91 11.02 -3.22
C PRO A 57 -12.26 12.26 -2.61
N VAL A 58 -10.94 12.40 -2.67
CA VAL A 58 -10.22 13.57 -2.14
C VAL A 58 -10.53 14.82 -2.96
N GLN A 59 -10.55 14.70 -4.29
CA GLN A 59 -10.87 15.85 -5.15
C GLN A 59 -12.31 16.34 -4.96
N ARG A 60 -13.26 15.42 -4.75
CA ARG A 60 -14.64 15.80 -4.40
C ARG A 60 -14.69 16.56 -3.09
N PHE A 61 -13.97 16.09 -2.07
CA PHE A 61 -13.94 16.72 -0.77
C PHE A 61 -13.31 18.13 -0.82
N LEU A 62 -12.15 18.27 -1.47
CA LEU A 62 -11.40 19.53 -1.50
C LEU A 62 -11.96 20.55 -2.50
N ASN A 63 -12.38 20.09 -3.68
CA ASN A 63 -12.69 20.95 -4.83
C ASN A 63 -14.14 20.85 -5.31
N GLN A 64 -15.01 20.11 -4.60
CA GLN A 64 -16.41 19.89 -4.98
C GLN A 64 -16.56 19.35 -6.42
N ALA A 65 -15.56 18.59 -6.88
CA ALA A 65 -15.59 17.99 -8.22
C ALA A 65 -16.76 16.98 -8.35
N PRO A 66 -17.29 16.74 -9.57
CA PRO A 66 -18.19 15.63 -9.82
C PRO A 66 -17.53 14.29 -9.48
N ALA A 67 -18.33 13.28 -9.11
CA ALA A 67 -17.80 11.96 -8.79
C ALA A 67 -17.29 11.22 -10.03
N ASP A 68 -16.01 10.81 -10.01
CA ASP A 68 -15.44 9.84 -10.96
C ASP A 68 -15.60 8.44 -10.36
N ILE A 69 -16.77 7.86 -10.60
CA ILE A 69 -17.11 6.53 -10.14
C ILE A 69 -17.34 5.65 -11.36
N ARG A 70 -16.64 4.52 -11.39
CA ARG A 70 -16.67 3.54 -12.47
C ARG A 70 -17.30 2.23 -12.00
N GLY A 71 -17.69 1.40 -12.96
CA GLY A 71 -18.05 0.00 -12.68
C GLY A 71 -16.88 -0.73 -12.02
N GLY A 72 -17.19 -1.82 -11.33
CA GLY A 72 -16.19 -2.64 -10.67
C GLY A 72 -15.16 -3.26 -11.62
N ASP A 73 -13.96 -3.52 -11.11
CA ASP A 73 -12.86 -4.15 -11.85
C ASP A 73 -12.53 -5.53 -11.27
N SER A 74 -13.00 -6.58 -11.93
CA SER A 74 -12.81 -7.97 -11.47
C SER A 74 -11.35 -8.42 -11.47
N ARG A 75 -10.43 -7.70 -12.14
CA ARG A 75 -9.00 -8.00 -12.08
C ARG A 75 -8.46 -7.86 -10.65
N ALA A 76 -9.08 -7.01 -9.82
CA ALA A 76 -8.72 -6.80 -8.42
C ALA A 76 -8.65 -8.11 -7.62
N LEU A 77 -9.57 -9.06 -7.89
CA LEU A 77 -9.64 -10.36 -7.21
C LEU A 77 -8.38 -11.23 -7.39
N SER A 78 -7.57 -10.94 -8.42
CA SER A 78 -6.31 -11.65 -8.70
C SER A 78 -5.06 -10.95 -8.17
N VAL A 79 -5.20 -9.72 -7.67
CA VAL A 79 -4.06 -8.91 -7.21
C VAL A 79 -3.59 -9.40 -5.84
N VAL A 80 -2.34 -9.84 -5.77
CA VAL A 80 -1.69 -10.25 -4.52
C VAL A 80 -0.80 -9.13 -3.98
N PRO A 81 -0.72 -8.93 -2.65
CA PRO A 81 0.25 -8.01 -2.07
C PRO A 81 1.66 -8.57 -2.37
N ARG A 82 2.56 -7.75 -2.92
CA ARG A 82 3.93 -8.15 -3.27
C ARG A 82 4.92 -7.36 -2.41
N GLN A 83 5.22 -7.87 -1.22
CA GLN A 83 5.99 -7.17 -0.19
C GLN A 83 5.44 -5.77 0.12
N VAL A 84 4.12 -5.64 0.27
CA VAL A 84 3.53 -4.40 0.78
C VAL A 84 3.91 -4.28 2.25
N GLN A 85 4.70 -3.27 2.62
CA GLN A 85 5.00 -2.97 4.01
C GLN A 85 3.79 -2.31 4.66
N VAL A 86 3.41 -2.77 5.85
CA VAL A 86 2.31 -2.21 6.63
C VAL A 86 2.86 -1.85 8.00
N ALA A 87 2.81 -0.57 8.36
CA ALA A 87 3.43 -0.06 9.57
C ALA A 87 2.62 1.07 10.22
N SER A 88 2.77 1.20 11.53
CA SER A 88 2.23 2.32 12.29
C SER A 88 3.26 3.46 12.40
N GLU A 89 2.78 4.70 12.38
CA GLU A 89 3.56 5.91 12.61
C GLU A 89 3.03 6.64 13.85
N PRO A 90 3.89 7.24 14.69
CA PRO A 90 3.43 8.03 15.83
C PRO A 90 2.52 9.18 15.40
N ASP A 91 1.44 9.38 16.15
CA ASP A 91 0.55 10.53 16.00
C ASP A 91 1.32 11.85 16.07
N VAL A 92 0.92 12.82 15.24
CA VAL A 92 1.50 14.16 15.25
C VAL A 92 1.18 14.87 16.57
N LEU A 93 2.17 15.58 17.13
CA LEU A 93 1.95 16.42 18.31
C LEU A 93 1.18 17.69 17.97
N SER A 94 0.36 18.19 18.91
CA SER A 94 -0.43 19.43 18.73
C SER A 94 0.46 20.62 18.37
N THR A 95 1.65 20.70 18.98
CA THR A 95 2.65 21.75 18.72
C THR A 95 3.24 21.66 17.31
N ALA A 96 3.55 20.45 16.84
CA ALA A 96 4.07 20.23 15.49
C ALA A 96 3.00 20.54 14.43
N LEU A 97 1.75 20.12 14.66
CA LEU A 97 0.62 20.45 13.79
C LEU A 97 0.36 21.95 13.72
N PHE A 98 0.39 22.64 14.87
CA PHE A 98 0.26 24.09 14.93
C PHE A 98 1.40 24.80 14.20
N ALA A 99 2.65 24.42 14.44
CA ALA A 99 3.81 25.00 13.77
C ALA A 99 3.75 24.87 12.24
N ALA A 100 3.19 23.77 11.74
CA ALA A 100 3.11 23.49 10.31
C ALA A 100 1.90 24.13 9.60
N THR A 101 0.78 24.33 10.31
CA THR A 101 -0.50 24.72 9.69
C THR A 101 -1.06 26.06 10.18
N GLY A 102 -0.56 26.58 11.31
CA GLY A 102 -1.14 27.74 12.00
C GLY A 102 -2.45 27.44 12.73
N ASN A 103 -2.98 26.22 12.64
CA ASN A 103 -4.23 25.82 13.28
C ASN A 103 -3.96 24.98 14.52
N TYR A 104 -4.41 25.46 15.67
CA TYR A 104 -4.28 24.70 16.91
C TYR A 104 -5.39 23.66 17.01
N ARG A 105 -4.99 22.41 17.22
CA ARG A 105 -5.89 21.31 17.56
C ARG A 105 -5.40 20.72 18.88
N ALA A 106 -6.23 20.79 19.92
CA ALA A 106 -5.85 20.34 21.26
C ALA A 106 -5.46 18.85 21.25
N ASP A 107 -6.25 18.03 20.56
CA ASP A 107 -6.03 16.60 20.40
C ASP A 107 -5.98 16.20 18.91
N PRO A 108 -4.78 16.09 18.32
CA PRO A 108 -4.56 15.61 16.96
C PRO A 108 -4.48 14.09 16.85
N THR A 109 -4.86 13.32 17.89
CA THR A 109 -4.89 11.86 17.83
C THR A 109 -5.57 11.38 16.56
N GLY A 110 -4.89 10.45 15.90
CA GLY A 110 -5.25 9.84 14.65
C GLY A 110 -4.73 10.54 13.41
N LEU A 111 -3.79 11.46 13.54
CA LEU A 111 -3.16 12.13 12.40
C LEU A 111 -1.67 11.85 12.36
N ILE A 112 -1.18 11.53 11.17
CA ILE A 112 0.25 11.43 10.84
C ILE A 112 0.59 12.41 9.73
N ALA A 113 1.86 12.78 9.62
CA ALA A 113 2.34 13.58 8.50
C ALA A 113 2.31 12.75 7.22
N CYS A 114 1.71 13.31 6.16
CA CYS A 114 1.66 12.68 4.84
C CYS A 114 2.68 13.39 3.94
N PRO A 115 3.82 12.77 3.61
CA PRO A 115 4.84 13.40 2.78
C PRO A 115 4.34 13.58 1.35
N ALA A 116 4.90 14.56 0.63
CA ALA A 116 4.63 14.69 -0.81
C ALA A 116 4.97 13.35 -1.52
N PRO A 117 4.14 12.89 -2.49
CA PRO A 117 3.14 13.64 -3.24
C PRO A 117 1.70 13.58 -2.67
N CYS A 118 1.47 13.29 -1.39
CA CYS A 118 0.12 13.30 -0.83
C CYS A 118 -0.64 14.61 -1.11
N SER A 119 -1.91 14.51 -1.52
CA SER A 119 -2.81 15.66 -1.69
C SER A 119 -3.15 16.35 -0.36
N LEU A 120 -2.97 15.65 0.76
CA LEU A 120 -3.16 16.15 2.12
C LEU A 120 -1.80 16.26 2.82
N ARG A 121 -1.64 17.23 3.73
CA ARG A 121 -0.41 17.35 4.56
C ARG A 121 -0.43 16.42 5.78
N TYR A 122 -1.62 16.06 6.24
CA TYR A 122 -1.87 15.18 7.37
C TYR A 122 -3.05 14.28 7.05
N ALA A 123 -2.96 13.02 7.43
CA ALA A 123 -3.98 12.01 7.17
C ALA A 123 -3.99 10.96 8.29
N ALA A 124 -5.03 10.13 8.35
CA ALA A 124 -5.06 8.98 9.25
C ALA A 124 -4.14 7.85 8.78
N ALA A 125 -4.02 7.70 7.47
CA ALA A 125 -3.10 6.79 6.80
C ALA A 125 -2.72 7.32 5.43
N TYR A 126 -1.73 6.71 4.82
CA TYR A 126 -1.39 6.92 3.42
C TYR A 126 -0.64 5.72 2.84
N SER A 127 -0.68 5.63 1.51
CA SER A 127 0.09 4.66 0.74
C SER A 127 1.17 5.31 -0.12
N SER A 128 2.35 4.70 -0.16
CA SER A 128 3.37 4.92 -1.18
C SER A 128 3.47 3.67 -2.05
N TYR A 129 3.79 3.88 -3.32
CA TYR A 129 3.84 2.81 -4.33
C TYR A 129 5.28 2.44 -4.72
N GLN A 130 6.26 3.22 -4.27
CA GLN A 130 7.69 2.95 -4.50
C GLN A 130 8.56 3.57 -3.39
N PRO A 131 8.97 2.81 -2.36
CA PRO A 131 8.58 1.40 -2.10
C PRO A 131 7.08 1.26 -1.75
N ARG A 132 6.54 0.05 -1.90
CA ARG A 132 5.14 -0.26 -1.56
C ARG A 132 4.95 -0.27 -0.05
N LEU A 133 4.29 0.75 0.46
CA LEU A 133 4.13 1.03 1.88
C LEU A 133 2.72 1.52 2.15
N THR A 134 2.13 1.07 3.25
CA THR A 134 0.94 1.65 3.85
C THR A 134 1.25 1.99 5.31
N ASN A 135 1.19 3.28 5.62
CA ASN A 135 1.41 3.83 6.96
C ASN A 135 0.10 4.34 7.54
N TYR A 136 -0.11 4.18 8.84
CA TYR A 136 -1.28 4.70 9.55
C TYR A 136 -0.91 5.20 10.95
N ALA A 137 -1.76 6.01 11.57
CA ALA A 137 -1.55 6.54 12.91
C ALA A 137 -1.56 5.45 13.99
N ALA A 138 -0.54 5.40 14.86
CA ALA A 138 -0.39 4.37 15.88
C ALA A 138 -1.61 4.26 16.82
N SER A 139 -2.24 5.38 17.16
CA SER A 139 -3.47 5.37 17.97
C SER A 139 -4.65 4.59 17.37
N TRP A 140 -4.58 4.24 16.08
CA TRP A 140 -5.61 3.47 15.38
C TRP A 140 -5.43 1.97 15.55
N GLU A 141 -4.24 1.48 15.90
CA GLU A 141 -4.00 0.04 16.06
C GLU A 141 -4.96 -0.60 17.06
N LEU A 142 -5.33 0.15 18.10
CA LEU A 142 -6.16 -0.29 19.21
C LEU A 142 -7.67 -0.07 18.96
N GLN A 143 -8.05 0.45 17.80
CA GLN A 143 -9.43 0.78 17.44
C GLN A 143 -9.85 -0.07 16.23
N ASP A 144 -10.18 -1.34 16.47
CA ASP A 144 -10.40 -2.36 15.42
C ASP A 144 -11.31 -1.89 14.27
N ASP A 145 -12.45 -1.24 14.58
CA ASP A 145 -13.37 -0.71 13.56
C ASP A 145 -12.70 0.33 12.65
N LYS A 146 -11.85 1.19 13.22
CA LYS A 146 -11.16 2.24 12.48
C LYS A 146 -9.95 1.71 11.73
N PHE A 147 -9.21 0.78 12.34
CA PHE A 147 -8.08 0.11 11.72
C PHE A 147 -8.50 -0.58 10.43
N GLY A 148 -9.56 -1.40 10.49
CA GLY A 148 -10.07 -2.13 9.32
C GLY A 148 -10.49 -1.19 8.19
N ILE A 149 -11.28 -0.16 8.50
CA ILE A 149 -11.81 0.77 7.48
C ILE A 149 -10.70 1.55 6.77
N VAL A 150 -9.76 2.11 7.53
CA VAL A 150 -8.70 2.92 6.92
C VAL A 150 -7.69 2.05 6.17
N LEU A 151 -7.33 0.90 6.73
CA LEU A 151 -6.41 0.01 6.06
C LEU A 151 -7.02 -0.60 4.78
N GLU A 152 -8.32 -0.89 4.79
CA GLU A 152 -9.05 -1.31 3.59
C GLU A 152 -8.94 -0.25 2.48
N TYR A 153 -9.18 1.03 2.80
CA TYR A 153 -9.04 2.13 1.82
C TYR A 153 -7.61 2.21 1.26
N GLU A 154 -6.60 2.06 2.11
CA GLU A 154 -5.21 2.08 1.65
C GLU A 154 -4.82 0.83 0.84
N PHE A 155 -5.39 -0.34 1.14
CA PHE A 155 -5.23 -1.53 0.33
C PHE A 155 -5.94 -1.41 -1.01
N GLU A 156 -7.11 -0.76 -1.08
CA GLU A 156 -7.71 -0.42 -2.36
C GLU A 156 -6.74 0.42 -3.21
N ASN A 157 -6.07 1.39 -2.59
CA ASN A 157 -5.11 2.25 -3.26
C ASN A 157 -3.91 1.47 -3.83
N GLN A 158 -3.36 0.53 -3.05
CA GLN A 158 -2.29 -0.36 -3.52
C GLN A 158 -2.75 -1.24 -4.70
N ILE A 159 -3.94 -1.83 -4.60
CA ILE A 159 -4.51 -2.70 -5.65
C ILE A 159 -4.74 -1.90 -6.93
N LEU A 160 -5.32 -0.71 -6.85
CA LEU A 160 -5.63 0.09 -8.03
C LEU A 160 -4.38 0.63 -8.72
N THR A 161 -3.35 0.94 -7.94
CA THR A 161 -2.03 1.26 -8.51
C THR A 161 -1.48 0.08 -9.31
N GLU A 162 -1.56 -1.14 -8.79
CA GLU A 162 -1.15 -2.36 -9.52
C GLU A 162 -1.98 -2.56 -10.80
N LEU A 163 -3.27 -2.22 -10.76
CA LEU A 163 -4.17 -2.31 -11.92
C LEU A 163 -3.97 -1.18 -12.95
N GLY A 164 -3.09 -0.21 -12.66
CA GLY A 164 -2.70 0.89 -13.55
C GLY A 164 -3.62 2.11 -13.50
N TYR A 165 -4.38 2.31 -12.43
CA TYR A 165 -5.20 3.50 -12.25
C TYR A 165 -4.36 4.73 -11.89
N ASP A 166 -4.86 5.91 -12.25
CA ASP A 166 -4.32 7.18 -11.78
C ASP A 166 -4.78 7.44 -10.34
N MET A 167 -3.81 7.52 -9.42
CA MET A 167 -4.03 7.67 -7.99
C MET A 167 -3.95 9.12 -7.51
N LYS A 168 -3.84 10.09 -8.42
CA LYS A 168 -3.64 11.52 -8.07
C LYS A 168 -4.65 12.08 -7.07
N TRP A 169 -5.89 11.59 -7.09
CA TRP A 169 -7.02 12.11 -6.30
C TRP A 169 -7.60 11.10 -5.31
N ARG A 170 -6.85 10.05 -5.05
CA ARG A 170 -7.13 9.02 -4.04
C ARG A 170 -6.44 9.33 -2.73
#